data_AF-A0A8J6LGF2-F1
#
_entry.id   AF-A0A8J6LGF2-F1
#
_cell.length_a   1.000
_cell.length_b   1.000
_cell.length_c   1.000
_cell.angle_alpha   90.00
_cell.angle_beta   90.00
_cell.angle_gamma   90.00
#
_symmetry.space_group_name_H-M   'P 1'
#
loop_
_entity.id
_entity.type
_entity.pdbx_description
1 polymer ?
#
loop_
_entity_poly.entity_id
_entity_poly.type
_entity_poly.pdbx_seq_one_letter_code
_entity_poly.pdbx_strand_id
1 'polypeptide(L)'
;MGLLNNLRSFLWIRIQQYTTREVEVELFRHLHSLSLRWHLGRKTGEVLRVMDRGTDSINNLLNYILFSIAPTLVDILVAVVYFVVQFNAWFGLIVFVTMILYIALTVSITEWRTKFQRRMNLADNETRARSVDSLLNFETVKYYGAEQYETKSGNQT
;
A
#
# COMPACT_ATOMS: atom_id res chain seq x y z
N MET A 1 0.25 1.57 25.11
CA MET A 1 -0.01 2.97 24.74
C MET A 1 0.69 3.88 25.75
N GLY A 2 1.95 4.24 25.52
CA GLY A 2 2.74 5.09 26.44
C GLY A 2 2.65 6.58 26.09
N LEU A 3 2.95 7.45 27.05
CA LEU A 3 2.99 8.91 26.88
C LEU A 3 3.91 9.35 25.71
N LEU A 4 5.04 8.65 25.53
CA LEU A 4 5.97 8.90 24.42
C LEU A 4 5.32 8.69 23.04
N ASN A 5 4.48 7.67 22.88
CA ASN A 5 3.77 7.44 21.63
C ASN A 5 2.73 8.53 21.36
N ASN A 6 2.01 9.00 22.38
CA ASN A 6 1.04 10.07 22.22
C ASN A 6 1.70 11.42 21.89
N LEU A 7 2.79 11.76 22.59
CA LEU A 7 3.60 12.95 22.29
C LEU A 7 4.16 12.90 20.86
N ARG A 8 4.68 11.74 20.45
CA ARG A 8 5.17 11.53 19.09
C ARG A 8 4.06 11.71 18.07
N SER A 9 2.89 11.11 18.28
CA SER A 9 1.74 11.29 17.38
C SER A 9 1.31 12.75 17.31
N PHE A 10 1.32 13.47 18.43
CA PHE A 10 0.97 14.89 18.47
C PHE A 10 1.95 15.75 17.67
N LEU A 11 3.26 15.51 17.82
CA LEU A 11 4.30 16.18 17.02
C LEU A 11 4.20 15.84 15.53
N TRP A 12 3.86 14.57 15.22
CA TRP A 12 3.72 14.11 13.85
C TRP A 12 2.59 14.78 13.09
N ILE A 13 1.44 15.06 13.75
CA ILE A 13 0.27 15.69 13.10
C ILE A 13 0.67 16.98 12.38
N ARG A 14 1.53 17.81 12.99
CA ARG A 14 1.96 19.08 12.39
C ARG A 14 2.85 18.87 11.16
N ILE A 15 3.74 17.90 11.21
CA ILE A 15 4.64 17.54 10.10
C ILE A 15 3.84 16.95 8.94
N GLN A 16 2.89 16.07 9.26
CA GLN A 16 1.99 15.45 8.30
C GLN A 16 1.17 16.52 7.57
N GLN A 17 0.50 17.41 8.31
CA GLN A 17 -0.31 18.48 7.70
C GLN A 17 0.53 19.41 6.81
N TYR A 18 1.74 19.76 7.24
CA TYR A 18 2.65 20.58 6.43
C TYR A 18 3.04 19.85 5.14
N THR A 19 3.43 18.59 5.24
CA THR A 19 3.86 17.77 4.10
C THR A 19 2.72 17.55 3.11
N THR A 20 1.52 17.19 3.60
CA THR A 20 0.31 17.07 2.78
C THR A 20 0.05 18.34 1.98
N ARG A 21 0.03 19.49 2.66
CA ARG A 21 -0.29 20.77 2.04
C ARG A 21 0.74 21.15 0.98
N GLU A 22 2.03 20.97 1.25
CA GLU A 22 3.09 21.31 0.30
C GLU A 22 2.99 20.46 -0.96
N VAL A 23 2.83 19.13 -0.79
CA VAL A 23 2.70 18.17 -1.90
C VAL A 23 1.43 18.44 -2.70
N GLU A 24 0.28 18.69 -2.05
CA GLU A 24 -0.97 19.03 -2.73
C GLU A 24 -0.85 20.32 -3.54
N VAL A 25 -0.24 21.37 -3.00
CA VAL A 25 -0.04 22.64 -3.70
C VAL A 25 0.88 22.47 -4.90
N GLU A 26 1.96 21.71 -4.76
CA GLU A 26 2.89 21.44 -5.86
C GLU A 26 2.25 20.59 -6.96
N LEU A 27 1.51 19.54 -6.60
CA LEU A 27 0.75 18.72 -7.53
C LEU A 27 -0.34 19.54 -8.23
N PHE A 28 -1.06 20.39 -7.50
CA PHE A 28 -2.09 21.26 -8.06
C PHE A 28 -1.50 22.29 -9.02
N ARG A 29 -0.36 22.89 -8.68
CA ARG A 29 0.39 23.80 -9.55
C ARG A 29 0.85 23.08 -10.82
N HIS A 30 1.36 21.86 -10.69
CA HIS A 30 1.74 21.04 -11.83
C HIS A 30 0.54 20.74 -12.72
N LEU A 31 -0.59 20.31 -12.14
CA LEU A 31 -1.85 20.07 -12.84
C LEU A 31 -2.32 21.30 -13.64
N HIS A 32 -2.23 22.49 -13.05
CA HIS A 32 -2.58 23.74 -13.75
C HIS A 32 -1.65 24.11 -14.91
N SER A 33 -0.41 23.61 -14.91
CA SER A 33 0.56 23.87 -15.99
C SER A 33 0.37 22.97 -17.22
N LEU A 34 -0.52 21.98 -17.16
CA LEU A 34 -0.77 21.06 -18.26
C LEU A 34 -1.67 21.66 -19.34
N SER A 35 -1.54 21.12 -20.57
CA SER A 35 -2.28 21.62 -21.74
C SER A 35 -3.79 21.40 -21.62
N LEU A 36 -4.58 22.28 -22.25
CA LEU A 36 -6.04 22.16 -22.31
C LEU A 36 -6.51 20.81 -22.88
N ARG A 37 -5.77 20.23 -23.85
CA ARG A 37 -6.02 18.88 -24.39
C ARG A 37 -5.91 17.80 -23.31
N TRP A 38 -4.99 17.96 -22.36
CA TRP A 38 -4.85 17.03 -21.24
C TRP A 38 -6.05 17.10 -20.30
N HIS A 39 -6.53 18.31 -20.00
CA HIS A 39 -7.71 18.52 -19.15
C HIS A 39 -9.02 18.03 -19.80
N LEU A 40 -9.18 18.19 -21.12
CA LEU A 40 -10.38 17.72 -21.84
C LEU A 40 -10.44 16.19 -21.98
N GLY A 41 -9.29 15.51 -21.93
CA GLY A 41 -9.21 14.06 -22.09
C GLY A 41 -9.36 13.25 -20.80
N ARG A 42 -9.43 13.88 -19.62
CA ARG A 42 -9.51 13.20 -18.31
C ARG A 42 -10.63 13.78 -17.46
N LYS A 43 -11.26 12.93 -16.64
CA LYS A 43 -12.24 13.37 -15.65
C LYS A 43 -11.50 14.07 -14.51
N THR A 44 -11.63 15.39 -14.39
CA THR A 44 -10.96 16.20 -13.34
C THR A 44 -11.20 15.65 -11.92
N GLY A 45 -12.39 15.13 -11.63
CA GLY A 45 -12.69 14.51 -10.33
C GLY A 45 -11.96 13.18 -10.07
N GLU A 46 -11.61 12.43 -11.11
CA GLU A 46 -10.79 11.22 -10.97
C GLU A 46 -9.33 11.57 -10.69
N VAL A 47 -8.81 12.60 -11.38
CA VAL A 47 -7.45 13.13 -11.15
C VAL A 47 -7.29 13.64 -9.73
N LEU A 48 -8.23 14.44 -9.22
CA LEU A 48 -8.19 14.91 -7.82
C LEU A 48 -8.18 13.75 -6.83
N ARG A 49 -9.05 12.75 -7.01
CA ARG A 49 -9.05 11.56 -6.13
C ARG A 49 -7.74 10.79 -6.17
N VAL A 50 -7.07 10.73 -7.32
CA VAL A 50 -5.74 10.10 -7.43
C VAL A 50 -4.70 10.92 -6.68
N MET A 51 -4.76 12.26 -6.77
CA MET A 51 -3.89 13.18 -6.04
C MET A 51 -4.05 13.05 -4.52
N ASP A 52 -5.29 13.06 -4.02
CA ASP A 52 -5.58 12.92 -2.59
C ASP A 52 -5.06 11.59 -2.04
N ARG A 53 -5.37 10.47 -2.72
CA ARG A 53 -4.88 9.13 -2.33
C ARG A 53 -3.36 9.01 -2.42
N GLY A 54 -2.75 9.67 -3.40
CA GLY A 54 -1.30 9.72 -3.57
C GLY A 54 -0.64 10.43 -2.39
N THR A 55 -1.17 11.59 -2.01
CA THR A 55 -0.67 12.37 -0.87
C THR A 55 -0.85 11.63 0.46
N ASP A 56 -1.99 10.98 0.67
CA ASP A 56 -2.21 10.12 1.84
C ASP A 56 -1.21 8.95 1.90
N SER A 57 -0.94 8.31 0.76
CA SER A 57 0.09 7.25 0.69
C SER A 57 1.48 7.77 1.01
N ILE A 58 1.85 8.95 0.50
CA ILE A 58 3.15 9.57 0.81
C ILE A 58 3.28 9.78 2.32
N ASN A 59 2.27 10.34 2.97
CA ASN A 59 2.28 10.54 4.42
C ASN A 59 2.42 9.23 5.20
N ASN A 60 1.70 8.20 4.79
CA ASN A 60 1.79 6.88 5.42
C ASN A 60 3.19 6.27 5.26
N LEU A 61 3.79 6.38 4.07
CA LEU A 61 5.16 5.92 3.82
C LEU A 61 6.18 6.70 4.66
N LEU A 62 6.05 8.03 4.72
CA LEU A 62 6.95 8.87 5.49
C LEU A 62 6.86 8.56 6.99
N ASN A 63 5.65 8.34 7.50
CA ASN A 63 5.41 7.86 8.86
C ASN A 63 6.11 6.51 9.10
N TYR A 64 5.89 5.54 8.21
CA TYR A 64 6.48 4.20 8.32
C TYR A 64 8.01 4.23 8.29
N ILE A 65 8.60 5.02 7.40
CA ILE A 65 10.04 5.17 7.27
C ILE A 65 10.63 5.77 8.56
N LEU A 66 10.07 6.87 9.06
CA LEU A 66 10.63 7.56 10.22
C LEU A 66 10.44 6.80 11.53
N PHE A 67 9.44 5.94 11.62
CA PHE A 67 9.02 5.39 12.89
C PHE A 67 9.07 3.88 13.02
N SER A 68 9.19 3.17 11.91
CA SER A 68 9.44 1.75 11.92
C SER A 68 10.84 1.51 11.37
N ILE A 69 11.12 1.94 10.14
CA ILE A 69 12.39 1.64 9.49
C ILE A 69 13.57 2.33 10.20
N ALA A 70 13.48 3.62 10.49
CA ALA A 70 14.59 4.35 11.11
C ALA A 70 14.97 3.80 12.50
N PRO A 71 14.04 3.56 13.44
CA PRO A 71 14.37 2.90 14.71
C PRO A 71 14.96 1.49 14.50
N THR A 72 14.40 0.69 13.59
CA THR A 72 14.94 -0.65 13.30
C THR A 72 16.37 -0.60 12.77
N LEU A 73 16.71 0.37 11.92
CA LEU A 73 18.08 0.57 11.44
C LEU A 73 19.03 0.96 12.58
N VAL A 74 18.59 1.85 13.48
CA VAL A 74 19.37 2.21 14.67
C VAL A 74 19.58 0.99 15.56
N ASP A 75 18.54 0.21 15.82
CA ASP A 75 18.62 -1.02 16.63
C ASP A 75 19.61 -2.03 16.02
N ILE A 76 19.58 -2.23 14.69
CA ILE A 76 20.52 -3.11 13.99
C ILE A 76 21.95 -2.58 14.13
N LEU A 77 22.19 -1.28 13.93
CA LEU A 77 23.53 -0.69 14.09
C LEU A 77 24.06 -0.86 15.51
N VAL A 78 23.22 -0.57 16.52
CA VAL A 78 23.58 -0.73 17.93
C VAL A 78 23.87 -2.20 18.24
N ALA A 79 23.04 -3.13 17.74
CA ALA A 79 23.29 -4.56 17.90
C ALA A 79 24.63 -4.99 17.31
N VAL A 80 24.92 -4.59 16.05
CA VAL A 80 26.18 -4.92 15.38
C VAL A 80 27.38 -4.37 16.15
N VAL A 81 27.35 -3.10 16.55
CA VAL A 81 28.44 -2.49 17.34
C VAL A 81 28.63 -3.20 18.67
N TYR A 82 27.53 -3.48 19.38
CA TYR A 82 27.58 -4.19 20.66
C TYR A 82 28.17 -5.60 20.52
N PHE A 83 27.77 -6.36 19.50
CA PHE A 83 28.30 -7.70 19.26
C PHE A 83 29.77 -7.70 18.85
N VAL A 84 30.23 -6.73 18.06
CA VAL A 84 31.64 -6.62 17.64
C VAL A 84 32.55 -6.27 18.82
N VAL A 85 32.10 -5.40 19.72
CA VAL A 85 32.89 -5.00 20.89
C VAL A 85 32.88 -6.09 21.97
N GLN A 86 31.73 -6.75 22.18
CA GLN A 86 31.56 -7.70 23.29
C GLN A 86 31.94 -9.14 22.95
N PHE A 87 31.87 -9.54 21.67
CA PHE A 87 32.18 -10.90 21.23
C PHE A 87 33.26 -10.94 20.15
N ASN A 88 34.06 -12.01 20.19
CA ASN A 88 35.07 -12.32 19.17
C ASN A 88 34.39 -12.51 17.78
N ALA A 89 35.12 -12.22 16.68
CA ALA A 89 34.60 -12.06 15.31
C ALA A 89 33.70 -13.20 14.79
N TRP A 90 33.84 -14.41 15.34
CA TRP A 90 33.01 -15.58 15.04
C TRP A 90 31.52 -15.40 15.36
N PHE A 91 31.17 -14.71 16.45
CA PHE A 91 29.77 -14.43 16.78
C PHE A 91 29.13 -13.42 15.82
N GLY A 92 29.91 -12.42 15.38
CA GLY A 92 29.46 -11.47 14.37
C GLY A 92 29.10 -12.16 13.05
N LEU A 93 29.87 -13.19 12.66
CA LEU A 93 29.59 -13.98 11.46
C LEU A 93 28.26 -14.74 11.57
N ILE A 94 27.96 -15.36 12.72
CA ILE A 94 26.68 -16.06 12.93
C ILE A 94 25.50 -15.08 12.82
N VAL A 95 25.57 -13.92 13.48
CA VAL A 95 24.51 -12.90 13.41
C VAL A 95 24.33 -12.36 11.99
N PHE A 96 25.43 -12.16 11.26
CA PHE A 96 25.37 -11.72 9.87
C PHE A 96 24.66 -12.75 8.97
N VAL A 97 25.01 -14.03 9.11
CA VAL A 97 24.36 -15.12 8.36
C VAL A 97 22.88 -15.24 8.74
N THR A 98 22.52 -15.16 10.01
CA THR A 98 21.11 -15.23 10.44
C THR A 98 20.31 -14.04 9.93
N MET A 99 20.89 -12.84 9.89
CA MET A 99 20.24 -11.64 9.34
C MET A 99 19.98 -11.79 7.83
N ILE A 100 20.97 -12.26 7.07
CA ILE A 100 20.82 -12.51 5.63
C ILE A 100 19.74 -13.57 5.38
N LEU A 101 19.78 -14.67 6.12
CA LEU A 101 18.80 -15.74 5.99
C LEU A 101 17.39 -15.25 6.34
N TYR A 102 17.26 -14.45 7.40
CA TYR A 102 16.00 -13.84 7.79
C TYR A 102 15.43 -12.93 6.70
N ILE A 103 16.25 -12.05 6.12
CA ILE A 103 15.84 -11.16 5.03
C ILE A 103 15.44 -11.98 3.80
N ALA A 104 16.26 -12.95 3.39
CA ALA A 104 15.99 -13.78 2.22
C ALA A 104 14.68 -14.58 2.36
N LEU A 105 14.45 -15.20 3.52
CA LEU A 105 13.21 -15.91 3.82
C LEU A 105 12.00 -14.96 3.88
N THR A 106 12.15 -13.81 4.54
CA THR A 106 11.09 -12.80 4.63
C THR A 106 10.68 -12.30 3.26
N VAL A 107 11.63 -11.97 2.39
CA VAL A 107 11.36 -11.51 1.02
C VAL A 107 10.70 -12.62 0.19
N SER A 108 11.22 -13.84 0.24
CA SER A 108 10.67 -14.98 -0.52
C SER A 108 9.21 -15.28 -0.13
N ILE A 109 8.91 -15.28 1.17
CA ILE A 109 7.54 -15.47 1.67
C ILE A 109 6.65 -14.30 1.27
N THR A 110 7.15 -13.07 1.37
CA THR A 110 6.41 -11.85 1.03
C THR A 110 6.05 -11.81 -0.46
N GLU A 111 6.99 -12.13 -1.35
CA GLU A 111 6.75 -12.18 -2.79
C GLU A 111 5.74 -13.26 -3.16
N TRP A 112 5.88 -14.45 -2.58
CA TRP A 112 4.94 -15.54 -2.79
C TRP A 112 3.51 -15.15 -2.36
N ARG A 113 3.37 -14.57 -1.17
CA ARG A 113 2.09 -14.07 -0.65
C ARG A 113 1.50 -12.96 -1.50
N THR A 114 2.33 -12.03 -1.98
CA THR A 114 1.90 -10.90 -2.83
C THR A 114 1.37 -11.40 -4.17
N LYS A 115 2.01 -12.40 -4.79
CA LYS A 115 1.51 -13.04 -6.01
C LYS A 115 0.14 -13.66 -5.80
N PHE A 116 -0.08 -14.32 -4.67
CA PHE A 116 -1.37 -14.93 -4.34
C PHE A 116 -2.46 -13.87 -4.13
N GLN A 117 -2.19 -12.82 -3.34
CA GLN A 117 -3.13 -11.71 -3.15
C GLN A 117 -3.49 -11.01 -4.45
N ARG A 118 -2.52 -10.82 -5.35
CA ARG A 118 -2.79 -10.20 -6.66
C ARG A 118 -3.74 -11.05 -7.49
N ARG A 119 -3.56 -12.38 -7.52
CA ARG A 119 -4.45 -13.30 -8.23
C ARG A 119 -5.86 -13.27 -7.66
N MET A 120 -5.97 -13.28 -6.32
CA MET A 120 -7.26 -13.19 -5.62
C MET A 120 -8.00 -11.88 -5.93
N ASN A 121 -7.31 -10.73 -5.90
CA ASN A 121 -7.93 -9.44 -6.19
C ASN A 121 -8.41 -9.33 -7.65
N LEU A 122 -7.70 -9.94 -8.59
CA LEU A 122 -8.13 -9.97 -9.99
C LEU A 122 -9.39 -10.83 -10.17
N ALA A 123 -9.43 -12.00 -9.53
CA ALA A 123 -10.61 -12.85 -9.55
C ALA A 123 -11.83 -12.16 -8.90
N ASP A 124 -11.66 -11.51 -7.74
CA ASP A 124 -12.74 -10.77 -7.07
C ASP A 124 -13.28 -9.63 -7.93
N ASN A 125 -12.40 -8.89 -8.62
CA ASN A 125 -12.83 -7.84 -9.55
C ASN A 125 -13.64 -8.40 -10.73
N GLU A 126 -13.25 -9.55 -11.28
CA GLU A 126 -13.97 -10.19 -12.39
C GLU A 126 -15.35 -10.70 -11.96
N THR A 127 -15.44 -11.27 -10.75
CA THR A 127 -16.72 -11.70 -10.16
C THR A 127 -17.64 -10.51 -9.91
N ARG A 128 -17.12 -9.42 -9.31
CA ARG A 128 -17.89 -8.19 -9.08
C ARG A 128 -18.39 -7.56 -10.37
N ALA A 129 -17.56 -7.51 -11.41
CA ALA A 129 -17.97 -7.01 -12.72
C ALA A 129 -19.14 -7.83 -13.29
N ARG A 130 -19.04 -9.16 -13.25
CA ARG A 130 -20.12 -10.06 -13.67
C ARG A 130 -21.40 -9.89 -12.86
N SER A 131 -21.31 -9.72 -11.54
CA SER A 131 -22.48 -9.47 -10.69
C SER A 131 -23.15 -8.13 -11.00
N VAL A 132 -22.37 -7.09 -11.29
CA VAL A 132 -22.91 -5.77 -11.68
C VAL A 132 -23.60 -5.86 -13.04
N ASP A 133 -23.02 -6.56 -14.00
CA ASP A 133 -23.62 -6.76 -15.32
C ASP A 133 -24.94 -7.55 -15.24
N SER A 134 -25.00 -8.62 -14.45
CA SER A 134 -26.23 -9.40 -14.19
C SER A 134 -27.34 -8.53 -13.57
N LEU A 135 -27.00 -7.65 -12.63
CA LEU A 135 -27.96 -6.72 -12.01
C LEU A 135 -28.42 -5.60 -12.97
N LEU A 136 -27.53 -5.10 -13.82
CA LEU A 136 -27.89 -4.11 -14.85
C LEU A 136 -28.76 -4.72 -15.95
N ASN A 137 -28.55 -6.01 -16.26
CA ASN A 137 -29.30 -6.75 -17.27
C ASN A 137 -30.46 -7.59 -16.67
N PHE A 138 -30.89 -7.26 -15.44
CA PHE A 138 -31.92 -7.98 -14.71
C PHE A 138 -33.24 -8.11 -15.49
N GLU A 139 -33.62 -7.07 -16.24
CA GLU A 139 -34.82 -7.11 -17.10
C GLU A 139 -34.69 -8.17 -18.21
N THR A 140 -33.52 -8.31 -18.83
CA THR A 140 -33.28 -9.31 -19.88
C THR A 140 -33.21 -10.72 -19.31
N VAL A 141 -32.59 -10.91 -18.14
CA VAL A 141 -32.50 -12.23 -17.47
C VAL A 141 -33.88 -12.72 -17.03
N LYS A 142 -34.74 -11.83 -16.51
CA LYS A 142 -36.14 -12.16 -16.18
C LYS A 142 -37.00 -12.45 -17.41
N TYR A 143 -36.77 -11.75 -18.53
CA TYR A 143 -37.53 -11.96 -19.76
C TYR A 143 -37.25 -13.33 -20.40
N TYR A 144 -36.03 -13.87 -20.27
CA TYR A 144 -35.64 -15.17 -20.84
C TYR A 144 -35.64 -16.33 -19.84
N GLY A 145 -35.97 -16.11 -18.56
CA GLY A 145 -36.03 -17.18 -17.55
C GLY A 145 -34.67 -17.83 -17.25
N ALA A 146 -33.57 -17.08 -17.38
CA ALA A 146 -32.19 -17.60 -17.28
C ALA A 146 -31.60 -17.53 -15.85
N GLU A 147 -32.42 -17.28 -14.83
CA GLU A 147 -32.01 -17.05 -13.44
C GLU A 147 -31.15 -18.20 -12.85
N GLN A 148 -31.48 -19.46 -13.18
CA GLN A 148 -30.73 -20.64 -12.69
C GLN A 148 -29.37 -20.84 -13.39
N TYR A 149 -29.17 -20.26 -14.57
CA TYR A 149 -27.91 -20.38 -15.32
C TYR A 149 -26.88 -19.35 -14.85
N GLU A 150 -27.30 -18.12 -14.57
CA GLU A 150 -26.41 -17.08 -14.02
C GLU A 150 -26.04 -17.34 -12.55
N THR A 151 -26.96 -17.84 -11.73
CA THR A 151 -26.65 -18.22 -10.34
C THR A 151 -25.67 -19.39 -10.23
N LYS A 152 -25.73 -20.36 -11.15
CA LYS A 152 -24.71 -21.43 -11.24
C LYS A 152 -23.36 -20.93 -11.75
N SER A 153 -23.36 -20.00 -12.70
CA SER A 153 -22.12 -19.42 -13.24
C SER A 153 -21.42 -18.48 -12.25
N GLY A 154 -22.17 -17.78 -11.39
CA GLY A 154 -21.62 -16.95 -10.31
C GLY A 154 -21.04 -17.73 -9.13
N ASN A 155 -21.31 -19.04 -9.04
CA ASN A 155 -20.90 -19.89 -7.91
C ASN A 155 -19.71 -20.83 -8.26
N GLN A 156 -19.10 -20.68 -9.44
CA GLN A 156 -18.07 -21.60 -9.98
C GLN A 156 -16.66 -21.01 -10.14
N THR A 157 -16.32 -19.90 -9.48
CA THR A 157 -14.94 -19.37 -9.39
C THR A 157 -14.62 -18.92 -7.99
#